data_AF-A0A3D2TFR2-F1
#
_entry.id   AF-A0A3D2TFR2-F1
#
_cell.length_a   1.000
_cell.length_b   1.000
_cell.length_c   1.000
_cell.angle_alpha   90.00
_cell.angle_beta   90.00
_cell.angle_gamma   90.00
#
_symmetry.space_group_name_H-M   'P 1'
#
loop_
_entity.id
_entity.type
_entity.pdbx_description
1 polymer ?
#
loop_
_entity_poly.entity_id
_entity_poly.type
_entity_poly.pdbx_seq_one_letter_code
_entity_poly.pdbx_strand_id
1 'polypeptide(L)'
;HECMQAGVVSGQIAQQYEDEVKKAGFADNYLYGPCHGLGLIEVEKPWLETVSTYSLEPNMTFQADTFFADDDFGLRWENGLLVTEEGPAEMLNSGSRMEIIEVDC
;
A
#
# COMPACT_ATOMS: atom_id res chain seq x y z
N HIS A 1 -1.70 -3.10 -5.73
CA HIS A 1 -0.91 -2.66 -6.90
C HIS A 1 -1.80 -2.40 -8.13
N GLU A 2 -2.89 -3.16 -8.35
CA GLU A 2 -3.81 -2.96 -9.49
C GLU A 2 -4.36 -1.53 -9.66
N CYS A 3 -4.70 -0.84 -8.56
CA CYS A 3 -5.19 0.54 -8.55
C CYS A 3 -4.09 1.61 -8.66
N MET A 4 -2.81 1.23 -8.54
CA MET A 4 -1.67 2.15 -8.59
C MET A 4 -1.26 2.34 -10.06
N GLN A 5 -1.88 3.28 -10.77
CA GLN A 5 -1.62 3.53 -12.19
C GLN A 5 -1.29 4.99 -12.44
N ALA A 6 -0.46 5.25 -13.46
CA ALA A 6 -0.16 6.62 -13.89
C ALA A 6 -1.46 7.39 -14.20
N GLY A 7 -1.53 8.64 -13.74
CA GLY A 7 -2.68 9.53 -13.90
C GLY A 7 -3.74 9.44 -12.81
N VAL A 8 -3.82 8.32 -12.06
CA VAL A 8 -4.79 8.16 -10.95
C VAL A 8 -4.44 9.13 -9.83
N VAL A 9 -5.46 9.79 -9.26
CA VAL A 9 -5.26 10.71 -8.13
C VAL A 9 -4.98 9.90 -6.88
N SER A 10 -3.83 10.13 -6.25
CA SER A 10 -3.33 9.42 -5.07
C SER A 10 -4.38 9.23 -3.96
N GLY A 11 -5.13 10.28 -3.59
CA GLY A 11 -6.15 10.17 -2.55
C GLY A 11 -7.31 9.23 -2.88
N GLN A 12 -7.63 9.03 -4.17
CA GLN A 12 -8.66 8.06 -4.58
C GLN A 12 -8.24 6.63 -4.25
N ILE A 13 -6.94 6.33 -4.35
CA ILE A 13 -6.39 5.01 -4.05
C ILE A 13 -6.47 4.73 -2.54
N ALA A 14 -6.08 5.70 -1.69
CA ALA A 14 -6.21 5.58 -0.24
C ALA A 14 -7.68 5.43 0.21
N GLN A 15 -8.59 6.25 -0.34
CA GLN A 15 -10.02 6.17 -0.04
C GLN A 15 -10.60 4.82 -0.44
N GLN A 16 -10.28 4.33 -1.65
CA GLN A 16 -10.71 3.01 -2.11
C GLN A 16 -10.22 1.90 -1.17
N TYR A 17 -8.96 1.97 -0.71
CA TYR A 17 -8.43 0.98 0.22
C TYR A 17 -9.14 1.02 1.58
N GLU A 18 -9.30 2.20 2.18
CA GLU A 18 -10.03 2.36 3.44
C GLU A 18 -11.49 1.87 3.33
N ASP A 19 -12.16 2.13 2.21
CA ASP A 19 -13.54 1.69 2.00
C ASP A 19 -13.66 0.17 1.91
N GLU A 20 -12.70 -0.51 1.26
CA GLU A 20 -12.65 -1.97 1.25
C GLU A 20 -12.37 -2.55 2.66
N VAL A 21 -11.49 -1.91 3.44
CA VAL A 21 -11.24 -2.30 4.84
C VAL A 21 -12.51 -2.17 5.69
N LYS A 22 -13.22 -1.04 5.58
CA LYS A 22 -14.50 -0.81 6.27
C LYS A 22 -15.55 -1.83 5.87
N LYS A 23 -15.67 -2.11 4.56
CA LYS A 23 -16.59 -3.10 4.01
C LYS A 23 -16.28 -4.52 4.46
N ALA A 24 -15.01 -4.85 4.67
CA ALA A 24 -14.57 -6.12 5.23
C ALA A 24 -14.81 -6.25 6.74
N GLY A 25 -15.15 -5.14 7.42
CA GLY A 25 -15.46 -5.13 8.86
C GLY A 25 -14.24 -4.95 9.77
N PHE A 26 -13.09 -4.53 9.24
CA PHE A 26 -11.82 -4.40 9.98
C PHE A 26 -11.41 -2.95 10.25
N ALA A 27 -12.35 -2.00 10.20
CA ALA A 27 -12.06 -0.59 10.39
C ALA A 27 -11.41 -0.28 11.75
N ASP A 28 -11.88 -0.94 12.81
CA ASP A 28 -11.36 -0.72 14.17
C ASP A 28 -9.95 -1.30 14.38
N ASN A 29 -9.55 -2.28 13.55
CA ASN A 29 -8.21 -2.88 13.58
C ASN A 29 -7.21 -2.14 12.69
N TYR A 30 -7.67 -1.28 11.78
CA TYR A 30 -6.83 -0.62 10.78
C TYR A 30 -6.07 0.55 11.39
N LEU A 31 -4.73 0.46 11.42
CA LEU A 31 -3.88 1.51 12.01
C LEU A 31 -3.43 2.53 10.96
N TYR A 32 -2.88 2.05 9.84
CA TYR A 32 -2.41 2.92 8.76
C TYR A 32 -2.22 2.16 7.44
N GLY A 33 -2.08 2.94 6.37
CA GLY A 33 -1.90 2.50 5.00
C GLY A 33 -2.51 3.51 4.01
N PRO A 34 -2.56 3.19 2.71
CA PRO A 34 -2.06 1.95 2.13
C PRO A 34 -0.59 2.01 1.72
N CYS A 35 -0.02 3.21 1.54
CA CYS A 35 1.33 3.36 1.02
C CYS A 35 2.06 4.61 1.52
N HIS A 36 3.40 4.56 1.53
CA HIS A 36 4.27 5.74 1.59
C HIS A 36 5.25 5.75 0.41
N GLY A 37 5.80 6.92 0.07
CA GLY A 37 6.85 7.03 -0.93
C GLY A 37 8.11 6.30 -0.47
N LEU A 38 8.86 5.74 -1.43
CA LEU A 38 10.05 4.92 -1.19
C LEU A 38 11.18 5.36 -2.10
N GLY A 39 12.40 5.49 -1.58
CA GLY A 39 13.57 5.84 -2.39
C GLY A 39 14.89 5.73 -1.63
N LEU A 40 15.58 6.86 -1.44
CA LEU A 40 16.87 6.88 -0.72
C LEU A 40 16.69 6.72 0.79
N ILE A 41 15.54 7.14 1.30
CA ILE A 41 15.14 6.92 2.69
C ILE A 41 13.91 6.02 2.70
N GLU A 42 13.73 5.29 3.80
CA GLU A 42 12.66 4.30 3.96
C GLU A 42 11.27 4.93 3.71
N VAL A 43 11.03 6.11 4.30
CA VAL A 43 9.78 6.86 4.14
C VAL A 43 10.10 8.23 3.55
N GLU A 44 9.70 8.45 2.30
CA GLU A 44 9.82 9.74 1.61
C GLU A 44 8.51 10.22 1.01
N LYS A 45 8.53 11.48 0.56
CA LYS A 45 7.44 12.05 -0.23
C LYS A 45 7.42 11.40 -1.62
N PRO A 46 6.25 11.28 -2.27
CA PRO A 46 4.96 11.79 -1.81
C PRO A 46 4.18 10.79 -0.93
N TRP A 47 3.34 11.31 -0.03
CA TRP A 47 2.44 10.49 0.79
C TRP A 47 1.16 10.13 0.03
N LEU A 48 0.67 8.90 0.17
CA LEU A 48 -0.55 8.45 -0.48
C LEU A 48 -1.66 8.33 0.57
N GLU A 49 -2.23 9.48 0.92
CA GLU A 49 -3.25 9.63 1.97
C GLU A 49 -4.59 10.03 1.34
N THR A 50 -5.70 9.86 2.06
CA THR A 50 -7.04 10.21 1.57
C THR A 50 -7.19 11.68 1.14
N VAL A 51 -6.33 12.57 1.65
CA VAL A 51 -6.30 14.00 1.31
C VAL A 51 -5.30 14.35 0.21
N SER A 52 -4.52 13.38 -0.30
CA SER A 52 -3.53 13.60 -1.35
C SER A 52 -4.20 13.89 -2.69
N THR A 53 -3.70 14.91 -3.41
CA THR A 53 -4.34 15.44 -4.63
C THR A 53 -3.47 15.31 -5.89
N TYR A 54 -2.23 14.85 -5.76
CA TYR A 54 -1.37 14.63 -6.93
C TYR A 54 -1.78 13.36 -7.66
N SER A 55 -1.57 13.35 -8.98
CA SER A 55 -1.66 12.14 -9.78
C SER A 55 -0.37 11.36 -9.70
N LEU A 56 -0.47 10.03 -9.69
CA LEU A 56 0.68 9.14 -9.82
C LEU A 56 1.35 9.37 -11.17
N GLU A 57 2.68 9.41 -11.17
CA GLU A 57 3.49 9.54 -12.39
C GLU A 57 4.38 8.30 -12.57
N PRO A 58 4.71 7.94 -13.82
CA PRO A 58 5.65 6.85 -14.08
C PRO A 58 6.97 7.06 -13.34
N ASN A 59 7.56 5.97 -12.85
CA ASN A 59 8.77 5.94 -12.02
C ASN A 59 8.63 6.44 -10.58
N MET A 60 7.42 6.85 -10.15
CA MET A 60 7.19 6.98 -8.72
C MET A 60 7.25 5.60 -8.05
N THR A 61 7.93 5.55 -6.91
CA THR A 61 8.10 4.35 -6.11
C THR A 61 7.40 4.52 -4.77
N PHE A 62 6.69 3.48 -4.38
CA PHE A 62 5.94 3.43 -3.13
C PHE A 62 6.21 2.11 -2.42
N GLN A 63 6.13 2.13 -1.11
CA GLN A 63 5.95 0.93 -0.33
C GLN A 63 4.45 0.79 -0.07
N ALA A 64 3.82 -0.29 -0.55
CA ALA A 64 2.51 -0.69 -0.08
C ALA A 64 2.68 -1.29 1.30
N ASP A 65 2.32 -0.53 2.34
CA ASP A 65 2.53 -0.85 3.74
C ASP A 65 1.20 -0.73 4.47
N THR A 66 0.67 -1.87 4.88
CA THR A 66 -0.64 -1.99 5.52
C THR A 66 -0.48 -2.66 6.87
N PHE A 67 -1.03 -2.05 7.91
CA PHE A 67 -0.91 -2.58 9.26
C PHE A 67 -2.26 -2.62 9.98
N PHE A 68 -2.58 -3.82 10.47
CA PHE A 68 -3.72 -4.10 11.33
C PHE A 68 -3.22 -4.58 12.69
N ALA A 69 -3.89 -4.16 13.76
CA ALA A 69 -3.60 -4.63 15.10
C ALA A 69 -4.89 -4.99 15.85
N ASP A 70 -4.76 -5.96 16.74
CA ASP A 70 -5.73 -6.34 17.74
C ASP A 70 -5.01 -6.43 19.09
N ASP A 71 -5.72 -6.81 20.16
CA ASP A 71 -5.19 -6.83 21.52
C ASP A 71 -3.94 -7.71 21.68
N ASP A 72 -3.87 -8.83 20.93
CA ASP A 72 -2.85 -9.88 21.14
C ASP A 72 -1.83 -9.99 20.00
N PHE A 73 -2.10 -9.44 18.81
CA PHE A 73 -1.22 -9.57 17.65
C PHE A 73 -1.46 -8.48 16.60
N GLY A 74 -0.56 -8.41 15.62
CA GLY A 74 -0.70 -7.52 14.48
C GLY A 74 -0.31 -8.21 13.18
N LEU A 75 -0.86 -7.70 12.07
CA LEU A 75 -0.65 -8.21 10.72
C LEU A 75 -0.17 -7.08 9.82
N ARG A 76 1.03 -7.24 9.26
CA ARG A 76 1.61 -6.30 8.31
C ARG A 76 1.98 -7.01 7.01
N TRP A 77 1.54 -6.44 5.89
CA TRP A 77 2.04 -6.78 4.57
C TRP A 77 2.71 -5.56 3.95
N GLU A 78 3.92 -5.78 3.43
CA GLU A 78 4.77 -4.72 2.90
C GLU A 78 5.40 -5.12 1.56
N ASN A 79 5.17 -4.33 0.51
CA ASN A 79 5.65 -4.63 -0.84
C ASN A 79 6.07 -3.36 -1.58
N GLY A 80 7.20 -3.43 -2.29
CA GLY A 80 7.67 -2.33 -3.12
C GLY A 80 6.88 -2.25 -4.42
N LEU A 81 6.45 -1.05 -4.80
CA LEU A 81 5.69 -0.77 -6.00
C LEU A 81 6.40 0.26 -6.87
N LEU A 82 6.45 0.00 -8.17
CA LEU A 82 6.91 0.93 -9.20
C LEU A 82 5.76 1.29 -10.13
N VAL A 83 5.38 2.57 -10.17
CA VAL A 83 4.35 3.04 -11.12
C VAL A 83 4.92 2.96 -12.53
N THR A 84 4.26 2.17 -13.38
CA THR A 84 4.63 1.95 -14.79
C THR A 84 4.12 3.09 -15.68
N GLU A 85 4.61 3.15 -16.92
CA GLU A 85 4.08 4.09 -17.93
C GLU A 85 2.62 3.79 -18.29
N GLU A 86 2.28 2.50 -18.39
CA GLU A 86 0.94 2.02 -18.71
C GLU A 86 0.54 0.86 -17.78
N GLY A 87 -0.74 0.83 -17.39
CA GLY A 87 -1.33 -0.22 -16.57
C GLY A 87 -0.97 -0.15 -15.08
N PRO A 88 -1.20 -1.26 -14.35
CA PRO A 88 -0.85 -1.40 -12.93
C PRO A 88 0.64 -1.24 -12.63
N ALA A 89 0.93 -0.67 -11.47
CA ALA A 89 2.27 -0.67 -10.90
C ALA A 89 2.85 -2.09 -10.80
N GLU A 90 4.14 -2.20 -11.08
CA GLU A 90 4.92 -3.41 -10.90
C GLU A 90 5.22 -3.62 -9.41
N MET A 91 5.08 -4.86 -8.93
CA MET A 91 5.53 -5.25 -7.60
C MET A 91 7.01 -5.66 -7.67
N LEU A 92 7.88 -4.86 -7.06
CA LEU A 92 9.33 -5.00 -7.13
C LEU A 92 9.85 -6.26 -6.42
N ASN A 93 9.12 -6.73 -5.42
CA ASN A 93 9.40 -7.98 -4.71
C ASN A 93 8.54 -9.15 -5.22
N SER A 94 8.22 -9.17 -6.52
CA SER A 94 7.50 -10.29 -7.14
C SER A 94 8.21 -11.63 -6.87
N GLY A 95 7.44 -12.67 -6.57
CA GLY A 95 7.95 -13.99 -6.17
C GLY A 95 8.24 -14.14 -4.67
N SER A 96 8.00 -13.11 -3.86
CA SER A 96 7.94 -13.23 -2.41
C SER A 96 6.65 -13.91 -1.93
N ARG A 97 6.70 -14.44 -0.72
CA ARG A 97 5.59 -15.13 -0.06
C ARG A 97 4.58 -14.09 0.41
N MET A 98 3.32 -14.27 0.05
CA MET A 98 2.20 -13.40 0.48
C MET A 98 1.19 -14.15 1.35
N GLU A 99 1.42 -15.44 1.55
CA GLU A 99 0.68 -16.30 2.48
C GLU A 99 1.19 -16.16 3.92
N ILE A 100 0.34 -16.53 4.88
CA ILE A 100 0.77 -16.76 6.26
C ILE A 100 1.61 -18.03 6.29
N ILE A 101 2.81 -17.94 6.84
CA ILE A 101 3.71 -19.07 7.06
C ILE A 101 3.85 -19.28 8.56
N GLU A 102 3.45 -20.46 9.03
CA GLU A 102 3.75 -20.91 10.38
C GLU A 102 5.19 -21.46 10.41
N VAL A 103 5.98 -21.01 11.38
CA VAL A 103 7.36 -21.46 11.57
C VAL A 103 7.39 -22.37 12.79
N ASP A 104 7.77 -23.64 12.59
CA ASP A 104 7.91 -24.60 13.68
C ASP A 104 8.92 -24.08 14.72
N CYS A 105 8.55 -24.16 16.00
CA CYS A 105 9.35 -23.71 17.14
C CYS A 105 10.07 -24.86 17.86
#